data_AF-A0A7U0KSR6-F1
#
_entry.id   AF-A0A7U0KSR6-F1
#
_cell.length_a   1.000
_cell.length_b   1.000
_cell.length_c   1.000
_cell.angle_alpha   90.00
_cell.angle_beta   90.00
_cell.angle_gamma   90.00
#
_symmetry.space_group_name_H-M   'P 1'
#
loop_
_entity.id
_entity.type
_entity.pdbx_description
1 polymer ?
#
loop_
_entity_poly.entity_id
_entity_poly.type
_entity_poly.pdbx_seq_one_letter_code
_entity_poly.pdbx_strand_id
1 'polypeptide(L)' 'MIKRNSLVLINRPESYWYKEVGKVASVDASKVNYPVTVRFEKVNYSGTNSNNFSLNELIEIEEDSI' A
#
# COMPACT_ATOMS: atom_id res chain seq x y z
N MET A 1 -4.70 -11.68 -3.97
CA MET A 1 -3.24 -11.89 -3.79
C MET A 1 -2.57 -10.63 -4.29
N ILE A 2 -1.93 -9.88 -3.39
CA ILE A 2 -1.42 -8.54 -3.70
C ILE A 2 -0.40 -8.62 -4.83
N LYS A 3 -0.74 -8.03 -5.98
CA LYS A 3 0.15 -7.94 -7.15
C LYS A 3 0.63 -6.51 -7.33
N ARG A 4 1.70 -6.38 -8.11
CA ARG A 4 2.09 -5.08 -8.66
C ARG A 4 0.89 -4.48 -9.38
N ASN A 5 0.65 -3.19 -9.17
CA ASN A 5 -0.45 -2.42 -9.74
C ASN A 5 -1.85 -2.67 -9.11
N SER A 6 -1.99 -3.57 -8.11
CA SER A 6 -3.23 -3.70 -7.34
C SER A 6 -3.50 -2.42 -6.53
N LEU A 7 -4.79 -2.16 -6.28
CA LEU A 7 -5.24 -1.15 -5.31
C LEU A 7 -5.34 -1.79 -3.93
N VAL A 8 -4.82 -1.10 -2.92
CA VAL A 8 -4.78 -1.58 -1.54
C VAL A 8 -5.21 -0.47 -0.59
N LEU A 9 -6.01 -0.81 0.41
CA LEU A 9 -6.39 0.05 1.51
C LEU A 9 -5.42 -0.18 2.68
N ILE A 10 -4.88 0.92 3.22
CA ILE A 10 -3.91 0.86 4.32
C ILE A 10 -4.63 0.74 5.66
N ASN A 11 -4.38 -0.33 6.40
CA ASN A 11 -4.94 -0.61 7.72
C ASN A 11 -3.91 -0.45 8.85
N ARG A 12 -2.97 0.49 8.72
CA ARG A 12 -2.02 0.86 9.78
C ARG A 12 -2.44 2.20 10.41
N PRO A 13 -2.87 2.25 11.68
CA PRO A 13 -3.39 3.47 12.31
C PRO A 13 -2.35 4.58 12.44
N GLU A 14 -1.07 4.23 12.53
CA GLU A 14 0.05 5.16 12.63
C GLU A 14 0.48 5.74 11.28
N SER A 15 -0.05 5.22 10.17
CA SER A 15 0.27 5.69 8.83
C SER A 15 -0.49 6.97 8.51
N TYR A 16 0.19 7.92 7.86
CA TYR A 16 -0.46 9.12 7.31
C TYR A 16 -1.64 8.78 6.38
N TRP A 17 -1.52 7.66 5.65
CA TRP A 17 -2.52 7.19 4.70
C TRP A 17 -3.49 6.17 5.30
N TYR A 18 -3.75 6.21 6.62
CA TYR A 18 -4.68 5.26 7.26
C TYR A 18 -6.08 5.32 6.63
N LYS A 19 -6.60 4.16 6.22
CA LYS A 19 -7.85 3.98 5.45
C LYS A 19 -7.88 4.67 4.09
N GLU A 20 -6.74 5.08 3.56
CA GLU A 20 -6.66 5.55 2.18
C GLU A 20 -6.30 4.43 1.22
N VAL A 21 -6.72 4.63 -0.03
CA VAL A 21 -6.40 3.73 -1.13
C VAL A 21 -5.06 4.16 -1.74
N GLY A 22 -4.16 3.20 -1.85
CA GLY A 22 -2.88 3.36 -2.53
C GLY A 22 -2.72 2.33 -3.63
N LYS A 23 -1.78 2.61 -4.53
CA LYS A 23 -1.44 1.73 -5.65
C LYS A 23 -0.13 1.03 -5.40
N VAL A 24 -0.11 -0.29 -5.52
CA VAL A 24 1.11 -1.09 -5.32
C VAL A 24 2.08 -0.82 -6.46
N ALA A 25 3.26 -0.27 -6.13
CA ALA A 25 4.31 0.03 -7.11
C ALA A 25 5.20 -1.19 -7.37
N SER A 26 5.53 -1.93 -6.31
CA SER A 26 6.36 -3.15 -6.37
C SER A 26 6.07 -4.05 -5.17
N VAL A 27 6.28 -5.35 -5.37
CA VAL A 27 6.24 -6.35 -4.30
C VAL A 27 7.57 -7.10 -4.35
N ASP A 28 8.32 -7.03 -3.26
CA ASP A 28 9.57 -7.77 -3.10
C ASP A 28 9.27 -9.20 -2.61
N ALA A 29 9.89 -10.20 -3.22
CA ALA A 29 9.70 -11.61 -2.85
C ALA A 29 10.70 -12.08 -1.79
N SER A 30 11.64 -11.24 -1.37
CA SER A 30 12.61 -11.55 -0.33
C SER A 30 11.93 -11.57 1.05
N LYS A 31 12.53 -12.25 2.03
CA LYS A 31 12.05 -12.30 3.43
C LYS A 31 12.26 -10.96 4.17
N VAL A 32 11.72 -9.88 3.63
CA VAL A 32 11.76 -8.52 4.19
C VAL A 32 10.47 -8.28 4.96
N ASN A 33 10.57 -7.60 6.10
CA ASN A 33 9.41 -7.34 6.96
C ASN A 33 8.32 -6.48 6.29
N TYR A 34 8.71 -5.58 5.38
CA TYR A 34 7.82 -4.67 4.64
C TYR A 34 8.07 -4.81 3.13
N PRO A 35 7.58 -5.89 2.49
CA PRO A 35 7.90 -6.21 1.11
C PRO A 35 7.10 -5.40 0.08
N VAL A 36 6.01 -4.73 0.47
CA VAL A 36 5.10 -4.07 -0.48
C VAL A 36 5.36 -2.57 -0.49
N THR A 37 5.77 -2.02 -1.62
CA THR A 37 5.87 -0.57 -1.80
C THR A 37 4.58 -0.05 -2.41
N VAL A 38 3.93 0.89 -1.72
CA VAL A 38 2.68 1.53 -2.16
C VAL A 38 2.94 3.00 -2.46
N ARG A 39 2.39 3.48 -3.58
CA ARG A 39 2.39 4.89 -3.98
C ARG A 39 0.99 5.47 -3.82
N PHE A 40 0.94 6.70 -3.33
CA PHE A 40 -0.28 7.45 -3.12
C PHE A 40 -0.29 8.71 -3.97
N GLU A 41 -1.48 9.24 -4.21
CA GLU A 41 -1.65 10.54 -4.85
C GLU A 41 -1.31 11.68 -3.88
N LYS A 42 -1.66 11.51 -2.59
CA LYS A 42 -1.35 12.48 -1.54
C LYS A 42 0.09 12.37 -1.08
N VAL A 43 0.72 13.53 -0.92
CA VAL A 43 2.06 13.68 -0.35
C VAL A 43 1.95 13.86 1.17
N ASN A 44 2.82 13.20 1.93
CA ASN A 44 2.89 13.39 3.39
C ASN A 44 3.63 14.70 3.76
N TYR A 45 3.74 14.97 5.06
CA TYR A 45 4.45 16.14 5.60
C TYR A 45 5.94 16.19 5.24
N SER A 46 6.55 15.06 4.87
CA SER A 46 7.97 14.97 4.48
C SER A 46 8.17 15.11 2.97
N GLY A 47 7.12 15.41 2.19
CA GLY A 47 7.23 15.55 0.74
C GLY A 47 7.31 14.21 0.00
N THR A 48 7.03 13.08 0.66
CA THR A 48 7.05 11.75 0.05
C THR A 48 5.65 11.18 -0.13
N ASN A 49 5.43 10.48 -1.25
CA ASN A 49 4.15 9.86 -1.60
C ASN A 49 4.23 8.34 -1.72
N SER A 50 5.34 7.74 -1.27
CA SER A 50 5.57 6.31 -1.32
C SER A 50 6.03 5.79 0.03
N ASN A 51 5.49 4.65 0.46
CA ASN A 51 5.91 3.99 1.69
C ASN A 51 5.84 2.46 1.55
N ASN A 52 6.52 1.75 2.44
CA ASN A 52 6.60 0.30 2.46
C ASN A 52 5.69 -0.27 3.56
N PHE A 53 5.00 -1.35 3.23
CA PHE A 53 4.03 -2.01 4.08
C PHE A 53 4.21 -3.53 4.08
N SER A 54 3.75 -4.16 5.16
CA SER A 54 3.61 -5.60 5.35
C SER A 54 2.29 -6.08 4.74
N LEU A 55 2.19 -7.37 4.48
CA LEU A 55 0.96 -7.95 3.91
C LEU A 55 -0.23 -7.90 4.89
N ASN A 56 0.02 -7.94 6.20
CA ASN A 56 -1.03 -8.01 7.23
C ASN A 56 -1.78 -6.68 7.46
N GLU A 57 -1.23 -5.57 6.99
CA GLU A 57 -1.78 -4.23 7.17
C GLU A 57 -2.33 -3.65 5.86
N LEU A 58 -2.34 -4.45 4.80
CA LEU A 58 -2.89 -4.09 3.51
C LEU A 58 -4.16 -4.90 3.28
N ILE A 59 -5.22 -4.21 2.90
CA ILE A 59 -6.48 -4.83 2.49
C ILE A 59 -6.58 -4.61 0.97
N GLU A 60 -6.50 -5.69 0.19
CA GLU A 60 -6.67 -5.60 -1.26
C GLU A 60 -8.13 -5.24 -1.58
N ILE A 61 -8.31 -4.27 -2.48
CA ILE A 61 -9.62 -3.83 -2.96
C ILE A 61 -9.72 -4.35 -4.38
N GLU A 62 -10.54 -5.38 -4.58
CA GLU A 62 -10.87 -5.86 -5.92
C GLU A 62 -11.93 -4.91 -6.50
N GLU A 63 -11.60 -4.22 -7.60
CA GLU A 63 -12.56 -3.44 -8.39
C GLU A 63 -13.56 -4.33 -9.18
N ASP A 64 -13.66 -5.62 -8.84
CA ASP A 64 -14.60 -6.53 -9.48
C ASP A 64 -15.98 -6.43 -8.81
N SER A 65 -16.81 -5.51 -9.31
CA SER A 65 -18.21 -5.74 -9.70
C SER A 65 -18.98 -4.43 -9.87
N ILE A 66 -18.89 -3.83 -11.07
CA ILE A 66 -20.00 -3.07 -11.67
C ILE A 66 -20.22 -3.64 -13.06
#